data_AF-K9V3C4-F1
#
_entry.id   AF-K9V3C4-F1
#
_cell.length_a   1.000
_cell.length_b   1.000
_cell.length_c   1.000
_cell.angle_alpha   90.00
_cell.angle_beta   90.00
_cell.angle_gamma   90.00
#
_symmetry.space_group_name_H-M   'P 1'
#
loop_
_entity.id
_entity.type
_entity.pdbx_description
1 polymer ?
#
loop_
_entity_poly.entity_id
_entity_poly.type
_entity_poly.pdbx_seq_one_letter_code
_entity_poly.pdbx_strand_id
1 'polypeptide(L)'
;MYFNKLGKNWDISNFLLLISISAFAISRPAISLVTDSIDNISEFSTSYSGNLNSLFANNSSVGVLAICAAEGNCQIDGRKTSLYYYHVDPGNRKVNRGFCSDQGRGGTNLVNADAGCLTRTRSRIPRLVRKLQNSGINPEQNTEAFINNLDQWNQASPRVSDSFPKKYADAQNKGLKGKEAILWARVEAFRRRDGELEAGNSRVGLFSICANPKNTYYATRLQQYSMFSERWRWNCIALDQKRRLEAINQVLARNIK
;
A
#
# COMPACT_ATOMS: atom_id res chain seq x y z
N MET A 1 2.45 36.73 -71.12
CA MET A 1 3.11 37.16 -69.87
C MET A 1 2.13 36.85 -68.73
N TYR A 2 2.26 35.66 -68.14
CA TYR A 2 1.22 35.03 -67.32
C TYR A 2 1.82 34.58 -65.97
N PHE A 3 0.96 34.60 -64.93
CA PHE A 3 1.14 34.15 -63.55
C PHE A 3 1.63 35.15 -62.49
N ASN A 4 0.72 36.07 -62.17
CA ASN A 4 0.29 36.29 -60.79
C ASN A 4 -0.35 35.01 -60.20
N LYS A 5 -0.07 34.73 -58.91
CA LYS A 5 -0.77 33.84 -57.94
C LYS A 5 0.12 32.75 -57.33
N LEU A 6 1.05 33.13 -56.44
CA LEU A 6 1.71 32.17 -55.54
C LEU A 6 1.84 32.65 -54.08
N GLY A 7 1.28 33.81 -53.71
CA GLY A 7 1.47 34.39 -52.37
C GLY A 7 0.26 34.36 -51.42
N LYS A 8 -0.92 33.85 -51.82
CA LYS A 8 -2.16 33.99 -51.01
C LYS A 8 -2.77 32.67 -50.53
N ASN A 9 -2.33 31.52 -51.05
CA ASN A 9 -2.90 30.21 -50.70
C ASN A 9 -2.14 29.48 -49.58
N TRP A 10 -0.92 29.93 -49.24
CA TRP A 10 -0.12 29.30 -48.20
C TRP A 10 -0.48 29.78 -46.78
N ASP A 11 -1.04 30.98 -46.64
CA ASP A 11 -1.48 31.50 -45.33
C ASP A 11 -2.91 31.09 -44.94
N ILE A 12 -3.81 30.93 -45.90
CA ILE A 12 -5.20 30.52 -45.61
C ILE A 12 -5.25 29.04 -45.17
N SER A 13 -4.38 28.21 -45.75
CA SER A 13 -4.31 26.77 -45.42
C SER A 13 -3.81 26.54 -43.99
N ASN A 14 -2.87 27.35 -43.50
CA ASN A 14 -2.40 27.29 -42.11
C ASN A 14 -3.41 27.89 -41.12
N PHE A 15 -4.15 28.94 -41.51
CA PHE A 15 -5.18 29.54 -40.67
C PHE A 15 -6.42 28.64 -40.51
N LEU A 16 -6.84 27.93 -41.57
CA LEU A 16 -7.96 26.98 -41.50
C LEU A 16 -7.59 25.69 -40.73
N LEU A 17 -6.32 25.24 -40.82
CA LEU A 17 -5.85 24.10 -40.01
C LEU A 17 -5.84 24.46 -38.50
N LEU A 18 -5.42 25.67 -38.15
CA LEU A 18 -5.45 26.18 -36.77
C LEU A 18 -6.88 26.33 -36.22
N ILE A 19 -7.86 26.76 -37.02
CA ILE A 19 -9.26 26.82 -36.57
C ILE A 19 -9.89 25.43 -36.45
N SER A 20 -9.53 24.47 -37.32
CA SER A 20 -10.03 23.09 -37.21
C SER A 20 -9.50 22.35 -35.98
N ILE A 21 -8.28 22.64 -35.53
CA ILE A 21 -7.70 22.11 -34.29
C ILE A 21 -8.27 22.83 -33.05
N SER A 22 -8.71 24.09 -33.20
CA SER A 22 -9.33 24.86 -32.12
C SER A 22 -10.84 24.59 -31.94
N ALA A 23 -11.54 24.21 -33.01
CA ALA A 23 -13.00 23.97 -32.98
C ALA A 23 -13.38 22.52 -32.58
N PHE A 24 -12.45 21.56 -32.64
CA PHE A 24 -12.62 20.25 -31.99
C PHE A 24 -12.25 20.25 -30.50
N ALA A 25 -11.65 21.35 -30.01
CA ALA A 25 -11.32 21.55 -28.60
C ALA A 25 -12.41 22.34 -27.83
N ILE A 26 -13.45 22.85 -28.50
CA ILE A 26 -14.55 23.61 -27.87
C ILE A 26 -15.89 23.26 -28.52
N SER A 27 -16.33 22.00 -28.40
CA SER A 27 -17.73 21.62 -28.64
C SER A 27 -18.07 20.25 -28.02
N ARG A 28 -17.81 20.12 -26.73
CA ARG A 28 -18.70 19.34 -25.86
C ARG A 28 -18.95 20.18 -24.62
N PRO A 29 -20.22 20.45 -24.24
CA PRO A 29 -20.46 20.93 -22.90
C PRO A 29 -20.03 19.79 -21.97
N ALA A 30 -18.86 19.93 -21.35
CA ALA A 30 -18.47 19.12 -20.22
C ALA A 30 -19.31 19.56 -19.01
N ILE A 31 -20.62 19.34 -19.09
CA ILE A 31 -21.44 19.13 -17.90
C ILE A 31 -21.13 17.68 -17.48
N SER A 32 -20.00 17.50 -16.81
CA SER A 32 -19.80 16.41 -15.84
C SER A 32 -19.36 16.95 -14.49
N LEU A 33 -19.47 18.26 -14.29
CA LEU A 33 -19.68 18.81 -12.95
C LEU A 33 -21.07 18.34 -12.51
N VAL A 34 -21.13 17.62 -11.38
CA VAL A 34 -22.32 17.11 -10.67
C VAL A 34 -22.62 15.60 -10.79
N THR A 35 -21.71 14.73 -11.25
CA THR A 35 -21.83 13.27 -10.96
C THR A 35 -20.76 12.73 -10.00
N ASP A 36 -19.52 13.23 -10.04
CA ASP A 36 -18.47 12.78 -9.11
C ASP A 36 -18.52 13.50 -7.73
N SER A 37 -19.30 14.58 -7.64
CA SER A 37 -19.55 15.29 -6.38
C SER A 37 -20.75 14.74 -5.60
N ILE A 38 -21.60 13.91 -6.22
CA ILE A 38 -22.75 13.29 -5.53
C ILE A 38 -22.36 11.97 -4.85
N ASP A 39 -21.31 11.28 -5.32
CA ASP A 39 -20.74 10.14 -4.60
C ASP A 39 -20.01 10.54 -3.29
N ASN A 40 -19.77 11.84 -3.08
CA ASN A 40 -19.21 12.39 -1.83
C ASN A 40 -20.28 12.98 -0.88
N ILE A 41 -21.57 12.93 -1.22
CA ILE A 41 -22.69 13.31 -0.34
C ILE A 41 -23.62 12.10 -0.12
N SER A 42 -23.04 10.91 -0.11
CA SER A 42 -23.47 9.93 0.87
C SER A 42 -22.28 9.67 1.77
N GLU A 43 -22.24 10.44 2.85
CA GLU A 43 -21.73 9.93 4.11
C GLU A 43 -22.61 8.72 4.46
N PHE A 44 -22.46 7.61 3.72
CA PHE A 44 -22.76 6.29 4.23
C PHE A 44 -21.85 6.20 5.43
N SER A 45 -22.43 6.51 6.58
CA SER A 45 -21.91 6.13 7.87
C SER A 45 -21.73 4.62 7.79
N THR A 46 -20.56 4.19 7.32
CA THR A 46 -20.08 2.84 7.59
C THR A 46 -20.03 2.79 9.10
N SER A 47 -21.12 2.29 9.69
CA SER A 47 -21.24 2.01 11.10
C SER A 47 -20.35 0.82 11.36
N TYR A 48 -19.06 1.09 11.47
CA TYR A 48 -18.16 0.26 12.24
C TYR A 48 -18.10 0.89 13.63
N SER A 49 -18.20 0.07 14.67
CA SER A 49 -18.04 0.48 16.04
C SER A 49 -16.71 1.23 16.21
N GLY A 50 -16.67 2.19 17.14
CA GLY A 50 -15.43 2.87 17.53
C GLY A 50 -14.29 1.94 17.97
N ASN A 51 -14.56 0.64 18.10
CA ASN A 51 -13.60 -0.40 18.46
C ASN A 51 -12.40 -0.45 17.49
N LEU A 52 -12.59 -0.31 16.16
CA LEU A 52 -11.45 -0.30 15.23
C LEU A 52 -10.57 0.95 15.39
N ASN A 53 -11.15 2.10 15.77
CA ASN A 53 -10.38 3.30 16.09
C ASN A 53 -9.60 3.13 17.38
N SER A 54 -10.10 2.34 18.34
CA SER A 54 -9.40 2.05 19.60
C SER A 54 -8.08 1.29 19.40
N LEU A 55 -8.00 0.46 18.35
CA LEU A 55 -6.78 -0.27 17.96
C LEU A 55 -5.62 0.68 17.61
N PHE A 56 -5.93 1.93 17.28
CA PHE A 56 -4.98 2.98 16.90
C PHE A 56 -5.30 4.30 17.61
N ALA A 57 -5.76 4.25 18.86
CA ALA A 57 -6.10 5.46 19.62
C ALA A 57 -4.87 6.28 19.99
N ASN A 58 -3.80 5.61 20.42
CA ASN A 58 -2.53 6.20 20.87
C ASN A 58 -1.34 5.27 20.58
N ASN A 59 -0.13 5.73 20.92
CA ASN A 59 1.13 5.01 20.62
C ASN A 59 1.29 3.67 21.36
N SER A 60 0.45 3.39 22.36
CA SER A 60 0.44 2.13 23.11
C SER A 60 -0.74 1.22 22.71
N SER A 61 -1.60 1.65 21.78
CA SER A 61 -2.70 0.83 21.30
C SER A 61 -2.20 -0.43 20.58
N VAL A 62 -2.94 -1.53 20.70
CA VAL A 62 -2.52 -2.86 20.21
C VAL A 62 -2.19 -2.87 18.71
N GLY A 63 -2.92 -2.13 17.88
CA GLY A 63 -2.64 -2.02 16.44
C GLY A 63 -1.34 -1.27 16.15
N VAL A 64 -1.01 -0.25 16.95
CA VAL A 64 0.27 0.47 16.86
C VAL A 64 1.43 -0.44 17.27
N LEU A 65 1.28 -1.18 18.36
CA LEU A 65 2.29 -2.17 18.79
C LEU A 65 2.48 -3.28 17.75
N ALA A 66 1.39 -3.72 17.10
CA ALA A 66 1.44 -4.74 16.05
C ALA A 66 2.22 -4.25 14.82
N ILE A 67 1.96 -3.03 14.34
CA ILE A 67 2.75 -2.43 13.24
C ILE A 67 4.20 -2.22 13.66
N CYS A 68 4.44 -1.75 14.90
CA CYS A 68 5.80 -1.55 15.40
C CYS A 68 6.61 -2.85 15.41
N ALA A 69 6.00 -3.94 15.86
CA ALA A 69 6.62 -5.27 15.85
C ALA A 69 6.82 -5.79 14.42
N ALA A 70 5.86 -5.58 13.52
CA ALA A 70 5.99 -5.96 12.11
C ALA A 70 7.15 -5.24 11.40
N GLU A 71 7.37 -3.96 11.70
CA GLU A 71 8.55 -3.22 11.21
C GLU A 71 9.87 -3.72 11.84
N GLY A 72 9.82 -4.37 13.00
CA GLY A 72 10.99 -4.72 13.80
C GLY A 72 11.47 -3.56 14.69
N ASN A 73 10.72 -2.46 14.75
CA ASN A 73 10.98 -1.31 15.62
C ASN A 73 10.63 -1.61 17.08
N CYS A 74 9.71 -2.54 17.33
CA CYS A 74 9.40 -3.03 18.66
C CYS A 74 9.57 -4.55 18.77
N GLN A 75 9.84 -5.01 19.97
CA GLN A 75 9.60 -6.39 20.38
C GLN A 75 8.09 -6.62 20.53
N ILE A 76 7.66 -7.88 20.58
CA ILE A 76 6.25 -8.26 20.75
C ILE A 76 5.63 -7.80 22.07
N ASP A 77 6.45 -7.46 23.05
CA ASP A 77 6.04 -6.90 24.35
C ASP A 77 5.98 -5.36 24.34
N GLY A 78 6.24 -4.72 23.20
CA GLY A 78 6.23 -3.26 23.04
C GLY A 78 7.56 -2.58 23.38
N ARG A 79 8.58 -3.30 23.85
CA ARG A 79 9.91 -2.71 24.06
C ARG A 79 10.52 -2.28 22.74
N LYS A 80 11.03 -1.06 22.68
CA LYS A 80 11.64 -0.48 21.48
C LYS A 80 12.98 -1.15 21.19
N THR A 81 13.24 -1.45 19.91
CA THR A 81 14.55 -1.92 19.43
C THR A 81 15.41 -0.73 19.01
N SER A 82 16.67 -0.97 18.63
CA SER A 82 17.52 0.08 18.06
C SER A 82 16.92 0.70 16.79
N LEU A 83 16.18 -0.08 15.98
CA LEU A 83 15.59 0.37 14.72
C LEU A 83 14.53 1.46 14.92
N TYR A 84 13.83 1.46 16.06
CA TYR A 84 12.86 2.50 16.39
C TYR A 84 13.48 3.89 16.46
N TYR A 85 14.70 3.99 17.00
CA TYR A 85 15.35 5.28 17.22
C TYR A 85 15.96 5.83 15.93
N TYR A 86 16.53 4.95 15.11
CA TYR A 86 17.16 5.31 13.86
C TYR A 86 17.56 4.07 13.06
N HIS A 87 17.21 4.04 11.78
CA HIS A 87 17.89 3.19 10.80
C HIS A 87 17.79 3.80 9.40
N VAL A 88 18.63 3.33 8.47
CA VAL A 88 18.54 3.70 7.05
C VAL A 88 17.95 2.52 6.30
N ASP A 89 16.86 2.75 5.57
CA ASP A 89 16.21 1.74 4.75
C ASP A 89 17.18 1.26 3.64
N PRO A 90 17.48 -0.05 3.57
CA PRO A 90 18.38 -0.56 2.54
C PRO A 90 17.79 -0.46 1.12
N GLY A 91 16.46 -0.43 0.98
CA GLY A 91 15.75 -0.42 -0.29
C GLY A 91 15.58 0.97 -0.91
N ASN A 92 15.56 2.05 -0.10
CA ASN A 92 15.36 3.42 -0.59
C ASN A 92 16.27 4.49 0.04
N ARG A 93 17.16 4.11 0.97
CA ARG A 93 18.15 4.97 1.64
C ARG A 93 17.56 6.09 2.52
N LYS A 94 16.26 6.07 2.81
CA LYS A 94 15.64 7.03 3.71
C LYS A 94 15.95 6.68 5.16
N VAL A 95 16.07 7.72 5.97
CA VAL A 95 16.17 7.59 7.42
C VAL A 95 14.78 7.28 7.98
N ASN A 96 14.69 6.24 8.79
CA ASN A 96 13.46 5.80 9.43
C ASN A 96 13.56 5.97 10.95
N ARG A 97 12.46 6.41 11.54
CA ARG A 97 12.28 6.57 12.99
C ARG A 97 10.83 6.25 13.38
N GLY A 98 10.63 6.01 14.68
CA GLY A 98 9.32 5.79 15.27
C GLY A 98 8.73 4.42 14.94
N PHE A 99 7.51 4.17 15.41
CA PHE A 99 6.92 2.83 15.33
C PHE A 99 6.72 2.35 13.89
N CYS A 100 6.40 3.26 12.97
CA CYS A 100 6.03 2.92 11.59
C CYS A 100 7.16 3.11 10.57
N SER A 101 8.39 3.43 11.00
CA SER A 101 9.49 3.78 10.09
C SER A 101 9.14 4.97 9.20
N ASP A 102 9.01 6.16 9.79
CA ASP A 102 8.34 7.32 9.19
C ASP A 102 9.00 7.94 7.93
N GLN A 103 10.12 7.41 7.48
CA GLN A 103 10.93 7.87 6.34
C GLN A 103 11.40 9.33 6.45
N GLY A 104 11.63 9.82 7.68
CA GLY A 104 12.22 11.12 7.98
C GLY A 104 11.21 12.27 8.03
N ARG A 105 9.91 11.97 7.94
CA ARG A 105 8.83 12.98 7.91
C ARG A 105 8.72 13.76 9.22
N GLY A 106 9.05 13.15 10.35
CA GLY A 106 9.13 13.77 11.67
C GLY A 106 10.47 14.47 11.95
N GLY A 107 11.37 14.53 10.96
CA GLY A 107 12.72 15.05 11.12
C GLY A 107 13.54 14.22 12.10
N THR A 108 14.22 14.89 13.03
CA THR A 108 15.02 14.26 14.10
C THR A 108 14.22 14.00 15.39
N ASN A 109 12.93 14.36 15.43
CA ASN A 109 12.09 14.25 16.60
C ASN A 109 11.21 12.98 16.55
N LEU A 110 11.44 12.05 17.48
CA LEU A 110 10.70 10.79 17.58
C LEU A 110 9.21 10.98 17.88
N VAL A 111 8.85 11.98 18.69
CA VAL A 111 7.45 12.29 19.00
C VAL A 111 6.70 12.73 17.74
N ASN A 112 7.34 13.55 16.90
CA ASN A 112 6.77 13.96 15.62
C ASN A 112 6.65 12.78 14.64
N ALA A 113 7.66 11.90 14.61
CA ALA A 113 7.62 10.69 13.79
C ALA A 113 6.43 9.80 14.16
N ASP A 114 6.26 9.49 15.45
CA ASP A 114 5.15 8.68 15.95
C ASP A 114 3.79 9.35 15.74
N ALA A 115 3.65 10.64 16.06
CA ALA A 115 2.40 11.37 15.88
C ALA A 115 1.98 11.42 14.40
N GLY A 116 2.95 11.64 13.50
CA GLY A 116 2.73 11.60 12.06
C GLY A 116 2.34 10.22 11.56
N CYS A 117 3.01 9.16 12.05
CA CYS A 117 2.67 7.77 11.76
C CYS A 117 1.24 7.43 12.20
N LEU A 118 0.88 7.79 13.44
CA LEU A 118 -0.45 7.52 14.00
C LEU A 118 -1.54 8.25 13.20
N THR A 119 -1.32 9.52 12.88
CA THR A 119 -2.25 10.34 12.09
C THR A 119 -2.49 9.73 10.70
N ARG A 120 -1.42 9.33 9.99
CA ARG A 120 -1.53 8.69 8.67
C ARG A 120 -2.17 7.31 8.71
N THR A 121 -1.97 6.56 9.79
CA THR A 121 -2.59 5.25 9.98
C THR A 121 -4.09 5.42 10.18
N ARG A 122 -4.49 6.31 11.09
CA ARG A 122 -5.89 6.62 11.40
C ARG A 122 -6.65 7.19 10.20
N SER A 123 -6.03 8.08 9.41
CA SER A 123 -6.67 8.64 8.23
C SER A 123 -6.99 7.59 7.15
N ARG A 124 -6.31 6.43 7.19
CA ARG A 124 -6.54 5.34 6.24
C ARG A 124 -7.69 4.40 6.66
N ILE A 125 -8.03 4.36 7.95
CA ILE A 125 -9.03 3.45 8.52
C ILE A 125 -10.37 3.47 7.75
N PRO A 126 -11.03 4.63 7.53
CA PRO A 126 -12.36 4.63 6.91
C PRO A 126 -12.38 4.00 5.51
N ARG A 127 -11.32 4.24 4.72
CA ARG A 127 -11.21 3.67 3.37
C ARG A 127 -11.02 2.16 3.40
N LEU A 128 -10.16 1.66 4.29
CA LEU A 128 -9.86 0.23 4.35
C LEU A 128 -11.03 -0.57 4.94
N VAL A 129 -11.75 0.01 5.91
CA VAL A 129 -13.03 -0.53 6.39
C VAL A 129 -14.01 -0.70 5.24
N ARG A 130 -14.26 0.37 4.45
CA ARG A 130 -15.13 0.29 3.27
C ARG A 130 -14.70 -0.80 2.29
N LYS A 131 -13.41 -0.93 2.02
CA LYS A 131 -12.89 -1.93 1.07
C LYS A 131 -13.05 -3.37 1.57
N LEU A 132 -12.87 -3.61 2.87
CA LEU A 132 -13.16 -4.90 3.49
C LEU A 132 -14.65 -5.23 3.42
N GLN A 133 -15.51 -4.30 3.81
CA GLN A 133 -16.96 -4.47 3.75
C GLN A 133 -17.46 -4.71 2.32
N ASN A 134 -16.96 -3.96 1.33
CA ASN A 134 -17.28 -4.16 -0.09
C ASN A 134 -16.77 -5.51 -0.63
N SER A 135 -15.83 -6.16 0.07
CA SER A 135 -15.36 -7.52 -0.25
C SER A 135 -16.09 -8.59 0.57
N GLY A 136 -17.17 -8.24 1.28
CA GLY A 136 -17.93 -9.15 2.13
C GLY A 136 -17.26 -9.47 3.47
N ILE A 137 -16.21 -8.74 3.87
CA ILE A 137 -15.45 -8.99 5.10
C ILE A 137 -15.89 -7.98 6.16
N ASN A 138 -16.40 -8.46 7.29
CA ASN A 138 -16.61 -7.62 8.46
C ASN A 138 -15.25 -7.40 9.19
N PRO A 139 -14.69 -6.17 9.21
CA PRO A 139 -13.39 -5.91 9.80
C PRO A 139 -13.35 -6.11 11.33
N GLU A 140 -14.47 -5.93 12.04
CA GLU A 140 -14.52 -6.13 13.50
C GLU A 140 -14.49 -7.60 13.91
N GLN A 141 -15.06 -8.46 13.07
CA GLN A 141 -14.95 -9.92 13.23
C GLN A 141 -13.63 -10.46 12.68
N ASN A 142 -12.87 -9.65 11.95
CA ASN A 142 -11.61 -10.01 11.29
C ASN A 142 -10.48 -9.04 11.65
N THR A 143 -10.36 -8.69 12.94
CA THR A 143 -9.40 -7.68 13.44
C THR A 143 -7.96 -7.97 13.02
N GLU A 144 -7.52 -9.24 13.02
CA GLU A 144 -6.18 -9.60 12.55
C GLU A 144 -5.98 -9.26 11.07
N ALA A 145 -6.94 -9.58 10.20
CA ALA A 145 -6.88 -9.24 8.79
C ALA A 145 -6.92 -7.72 8.58
N PHE A 146 -7.71 -6.99 9.37
CA PHE A 146 -7.76 -5.53 9.34
C PHE A 146 -6.42 -4.88 9.71
N ILE A 147 -5.76 -5.33 10.78
CA ILE A 147 -4.45 -4.82 11.18
C ILE A 147 -3.39 -5.16 10.11
N ASN A 148 -3.42 -6.36 9.54
CA ASN A 148 -2.55 -6.73 8.43
C ASN A 148 -2.77 -5.84 7.19
N ASN A 149 -4.02 -5.44 6.91
CA ASN A 149 -4.34 -4.53 5.82
C ASN A 149 -3.78 -3.12 6.04
N LEU A 150 -3.84 -2.60 7.27
CA LEU A 150 -3.20 -1.33 7.65
C LEU A 150 -1.66 -1.41 7.64
N ASP A 151 -1.10 -2.54 8.06
CA ASP A 151 0.35 -2.77 7.96
C ASP A 151 0.83 -2.74 6.50
N GLN A 152 0.07 -3.29 5.56
CA GLN A 152 0.39 -3.16 4.13
C GLN A 152 0.34 -1.71 3.63
N TRP A 153 -0.54 -0.88 4.20
CA TRP A 153 -0.55 0.55 3.91
C TRP A 153 0.72 1.23 4.42
N ASN A 154 1.24 0.81 5.58
CA ASN A 154 2.50 1.33 6.11
C ASN A 154 3.70 0.93 5.24
N GLN A 155 3.68 -0.31 4.76
CA GLN A 155 4.82 -0.91 4.09
C GLN A 155 4.96 -0.54 2.60
N ALA A 156 3.84 -0.39 1.90
CA ALA A 156 3.83 -0.36 0.45
C ALA A 156 2.96 0.77 -0.11
N SER A 157 2.91 0.88 -1.43
CA SER A 157 2.07 1.88 -2.09
C SER A 157 0.58 1.69 -1.75
N PRO A 158 -0.24 2.76 -1.79
CA PRO A 158 -1.68 2.70 -1.54
C PRO A 158 -2.41 1.57 -2.29
N ARG A 159 -1.95 1.23 -3.49
CA ARG A 159 -2.51 0.17 -4.34
C ARG A 159 -2.52 -1.19 -3.64
N VAL A 160 -1.46 -1.51 -2.89
CA VAL A 160 -1.29 -2.83 -2.27
C VAL A 160 -2.32 -3.02 -1.17
N SER A 161 -2.39 -2.11 -0.19
CA SER A 161 -3.41 -2.16 0.87
C SER A 161 -4.83 -2.04 0.32
N ASP A 162 -5.05 -1.30 -0.78
CA ASP A 162 -6.35 -1.20 -1.44
C ASP A 162 -6.80 -2.48 -2.16
N SER A 163 -5.85 -3.37 -2.49
CA SER A 163 -6.10 -4.63 -3.20
C SER A 163 -6.29 -5.81 -2.25
N PHE A 164 -5.65 -5.77 -1.09
CA PHE A 164 -5.70 -6.83 -0.07
C PHE A 164 -7.12 -7.30 0.28
N PRO A 165 -8.15 -6.44 0.50
CA PRO A 165 -9.48 -6.90 0.88
C PRO A 165 -10.09 -7.88 -0.10
N LYS A 166 -9.98 -7.59 -1.40
CA LYS A 166 -10.43 -8.51 -2.46
C LYS A 166 -9.60 -9.78 -2.46
N LYS A 167 -8.28 -9.68 -2.30
CA LYS A 167 -7.39 -10.87 -2.24
C LYS A 167 -7.67 -11.74 -1.02
N TYR A 168 -8.07 -11.17 0.10
CA TYR A 168 -8.44 -11.91 1.29
C TYR A 168 -9.77 -12.67 1.09
N ALA A 169 -10.77 -12.02 0.49
CA ALA A 169 -12.00 -12.71 0.08
C ALA A 169 -11.72 -13.83 -0.94
N ASP A 170 -10.87 -13.59 -1.95
CA ASP A 170 -10.46 -14.60 -2.92
C ASP A 170 -9.75 -15.80 -2.24
N ALA A 171 -8.90 -15.55 -1.23
CA ALA A 171 -8.26 -16.60 -0.45
C ALA A 171 -9.27 -17.45 0.33
N GLN A 172 -10.24 -16.81 0.98
CA GLN A 172 -11.31 -17.52 1.70
C GLN A 172 -12.16 -18.37 0.75
N ASN A 173 -12.48 -17.85 -0.45
CA ASN A 173 -13.20 -18.58 -1.49
C ASN A 173 -12.40 -19.79 -2.03
N LYS A 174 -11.07 -19.76 -1.93
CA LYS A 174 -10.18 -20.90 -2.22
C LYS A 174 -10.10 -21.91 -1.07
N GLY A 175 -10.82 -21.70 0.02
CA GLY A 175 -10.81 -22.56 1.21
C GLY A 175 -9.64 -22.28 2.17
N LEU A 176 -8.79 -21.28 1.90
CA LEU A 176 -7.73 -20.88 2.82
C LEU A 176 -8.34 -20.22 4.06
N LYS A 177 -7.75 -20.46 5.23
CA LYS A 177 -8.27 -19.95 6.51
C LYS A 177 -7.17 -19.31 7.37
N GLY A 178 -7.60 -18.44 8.29
CA GLY A 178 -6.72 -17.81 9.28
C GLY A 178 -5.47 -17.19 8.66
N LYS A 179 -4.30 -17.50 9.24
CA LYS A 179 -3.00 -16.96 8.81
C LYS A 179 -2.66 -17.28 7.36
N GLU A 180 -3.07 -18.43 6.84
CA GLU A 180 -2.80 -18.83 5.46
C GLU A 180 -3.52 -17.90 4.48
N ALA A 181 -4.80 -17.63 4.73
CA ALA A 181 -5.58 -16.70 3.91
C ALA A 181 -5.00 -15.28 3.96
N ILE A 182 -4.59 -14.83 5.15
CA ILE A 182 -3.97 -13.51 5.32
C ILE A 182 -2.64 -13.45 4.57
N LEU A 183 -1.74 -14.44 4.74
CA LEU A 183 -0.46 -14.46 4.05
C LEU A 183 -0.64 -14.45 2.53
N TRP A 184 -1.52 -15.29 2.01
CA TRP A 184 -1.83 -15.33 0.58
C TRP A 184 -2.31 -13.97 0.09
N ALA A 185 -3.25 -13.34 0.81
CA ALA A 185 -3.77 -12.03 0.47
C ALA A 185 -2.70 -10.93 0.50
N ARG A 186 -1.81 -10.96 1.50
CA ARG A 186 -0.69 -10.03 1.63
C ARG A 186 0.26 -10.12 0.43
N VAL A 187 0.57 -11.33 -0.04
CA VAL A 187 1.43 -11.52 -1.21
C VAL A 187 0.72 -11.07 -2.48
N GLU A 188 -0.51 -11.54 -2.69
CA GLU A 188 -1.27 -11.29 -3.92
C GLU A 188 -1.72 -9.83 -4.08
N ALA A 189 -1.75 -9.06 -3.00
CA ALA A 189 -1.97 -7.62 -3.03
C ALA A 189 -0.91 -6.86 -3.84
N PHE A 190 0.31 -7.41 -3.97
CA PHE A 190 1.35 -6.84 -4.81
C PHE A 190 1.15 -7.11 -6.30
N ARG A 191 0.23 -8.01 -6.68
CA ARG A 191 -0.04 -8.34 -8.08
C ARG A 191 -0.66 -7.16 -8.81
N ARG A 192 -0.09 -6.83 -9.96
CA ARG A 192 -0.55 -5.80 -10.89
C ARG A 192 -1.67 -6.32 -11.79
N ARG A 193 -2.27 -5.42 -12.57
CA ARG A 193 -3.34 -5.75 -13.52
C ARG A 193 -2.87 -6.65 -14.67
N ASP A 194 -1.61 -6.53 -15.05
CA ASP A 194 -0.94 -7.40 -16.05
C ASP A 194 -0.60 -8.79 -15.50
N GLY A 195 -0.91 -9.07 -14.23
CA GLY A 195 -0.64 -10.35 -13.58
C GLY A 195 0.73 -10.45 -12.93
N GLU A 196 1.64 -9.48 -13.09
CA GLU A 196 2.96 -9.54 -12.49
C GLU A 196 2.98 -9.14 -11.01
N LEU A 197 3.87 -9.75 -10.23
CA LEU A 197 4.17 -9.33 -8.86
C LEU A 197 5.21 -8.22 -8.84
N GLU A 198 4.87 -7.11 -8.18
CA GLU A 198 5.67 -5.89 -8.12
C GLU A 198 6.03 -5.55 -6.66
N ALA A 199 7.27 -5.81 -6.26
CA ALA A 199 7.82 -5.41 -4.97
C ALA A 199 9.24 -4.83 -5.11
N GLY A 200 9.51 -4.13 -6.21
CA GLY A 200 10.83 -3.59 -6.55
C GLY A 200 11.43 -4.19 -7.82
N ASN A 201 12.74 -4.09 -7.96
CA ASN A 201 13.52 -4.68 -9.05
C ASN A 201 14.90 -5.12 -8.52
N SER A 202 15.86 -5.42 -9.40
CA SER A 202 17.21 -5.86 -9.00
C SER A 202 18.04 -4.81 -8.26
N ARG A 203 17.64 -3.53 -8.27
CA ARG A 203 18.38 -2.41 -7.67
C ARG A 203 17.70 -1.83 -6.44
N VAL A 204 16.36 -1.81 -6.40
CA VAL A 204 15.59 -1.19 -5.31
C VAL A 204 14.41 -2.06 -4.85
N GLY A 205 13.96 -1.82 -3.63
CA GLY A 205 12.81 -2.50 -3.04
C GLY A 205 13.12 -3.92 -2.52
N LEU A 206 12.07 -4.67 -2.22
CA LEU A 206 12.19 -6.00 -1.61
C LEU A 206 12.92 -6.99 -2.53
N PHE A 207 12.70 -6.91 -3.85
CA PHE A 207 13.39 -7.79 -4.78
C PHE A 207 14.92 -7.61 -4.78
N SER A 208 15.44 -6.40 -4.59
CA SER A 208 16.90 -6.22 -4.49
C SER A 208 17.45 -6.78 -3.18
N ILE A 209 16.67 -6.71 -2.10
CA ILE A 209 17.00 -7.32 -0.80
C ILE A 209 17.03 -8.86 -0.92
N CYS A 210 16.03 -9.46 -1.56
CA CYS A 210 15.95 -10.90 -1.78
C CYS A 210 17.04 -11.43 -2.72
N ALA A 211 17.40 -10.65 -3.76
CA ALA A 211 18.40 -11.03 -4.76
C ALA A 211 19.84 -10.83 -4.26
N ASN A 212 20.05 -10.15 -3.13
CA ASN A 212 21.38 -9.92 -2.58
C ASN A 212 21.97 -11.24 -2.04
N PRO A 213 23.06 -11.78 -2.63
CA PRO A 213 23.65 -13.05 -2.18
C PRO A 213 24.24 -12.98 -0.77
N LYS A 214 24.56 -11.78 -0.27
CA LYS A 214 25.02 -11.59 1.12
C LYS A 214 23.88 -11.69 2.14
N ASN A 215 22.62 -11.55 1.70
CA ASN A 215 21.46 -11.74 2.56
C ASN A 215 21.06 -13.21 2.58
N THR A 216 21.73 -13.99 3.41
CA THR A 216 21.55 -15.45 3.48
C THR A 216 20.14 -15.86 3.91
N TYR A 217 19.40 -15.00 4.61
CA TYR A 217 18.00 -15.29 4.96
C TYR A 217 17.14 -15.56 3.72
N TYR A 218 17.22 -14.68 2.71
CA TYR A 218 16.49 -14.83 1.46
C TYR A 218 17.20 -15.74 0.47
N ALA A 219 18.51 -15.54 0.26
CA ALA A 219 19.26 -16.24 -0.79
C ALA A 219 19.17 -17.77 -0.65
N THR A 220 19.30 -18.29 0.56
CA THR A 220 19.22 -19.75 0.83
C THR A 220 17.80 -20.30 0.63
N ARG A 221 16.76 -19.52 0.96
CA ARG A 221 15.35 -19.95 0.87
C ARG A 221 14.77 -19.82 -0.53
N LEU A 222 15.43 -19.07 -1.41
CA LEU A 222 14.99 -18.83 -2.79
C LEU A 222 15.84 -19.55 -3.84
N GLN A 223 16.93 -20.20 -3.45
CA GLN A 223 17.90 -20.84 -4.35
C GLN A 223 17.30 -21.87 -5.32
N GLN A 224 16.18 -22.49 -4.92
CA GLN A 224 15.47 -23.49 -5.72
C GLN A 224 14.61 -22.90 -6.84
N TYR A 225 14.43 -21.58 -6.89
CA TYR A 225 13.64 -20.90 -7.90
C TYR A 225 14.55 -20.09 -8.82
N SER A 226 14.30 -20.14 -10.12
CA SER A 226 14.98 -19.26 -11.08
C SER A 226 14.75 -17.81 -10.69
N MET A 227 15.82 -17.03 -10.57
CA MET A 227 15.77 -15.64 -10.10
C MET A 227 14.77 -14.83 -10.94
N PHE A 228 13.94 -14.03 -10.26
CA PHE A 228 12.85 -13.22 -10.86
C PHE A 228 11.71 -13.98 -11.56
N SER A 229 11.70 -15.32 -11.56
CA SER A 229 10.53 -16.10 -11.97
C SER A 229 9.29 -15.78 -11.10
N GLU A 230 8.10 -16.12 -11.59
CA GLU A 230 6.84 -15.95 -10.85
C GLU A 230 6.92 -16.59 -9.45
N ARG A 231 7.36 -17.84 -9.38
CA ARG A 231 7.59 -18.54 -8.10
C ARG A 231 8.61 -17.83 -7.22
N TRP A 232 9.72 -17.36 -7.78
CA TRP A 232 10.73 -16.63 -7.01
C TRP A 232 10.17 -15.33 -6.42
N ARG A 233 9.45 -14.54 -7.22
CA ARG A 233 8.84 -13.26 -6.77
C ARG A 233 7.81 -13.49 -5.68
N TRP A 234 6.93 -14.48 -5.87
CA TRP A 234 5.92 -14.85 -4.89
C TRP A 234 6.58 -15.25 -3.57
N ASN A 235 7.56 -16.14 -3.61
CA ASN A 235 8.24 -16.61 -2.40
C ASN A 235 9.08 -15.52 -1.72
N CYS A 236 9.72 -14.61 -2.48
CA CYS A 236 10.42 -13.46 -1.91
C CYS A 236 9.46 -12.56 -1.11
N ILE A 237 8.30 -12.21 -1.69
CA ILE A 237 7.28 -11.42 -0.98
C ILE A 237 6.76 -12.22 0.22
N ALA A 238 6.44 -13.50 0.05
CA ALA A 238 5.91 -14.34 1.11
C ALA A 238 6.84 -14.45 2.32
N LEU A 239 8.15 -14.53 2.13
CA LEU A 239 9.13 -14.57 3.23
C LEU A 239 9.05 -13.32 4.11
N ASP A 240 9.04 -12.13 3.50
CA ASP A 240 8.92 -10.89 4.25
C ASP A 240 7.51 -10.73 4.87
N GLN A 241 6.45 -10.97 4.09
CA GLN A 241 5.08 -10.84 4.57
C GLN A 241 4.75 -11.81 5.71
N LYS A 242 5.31 -13.03 5.69
CA LYS A 242 5.14 -14.03 6.74
C LYS A 242 5.75 -13.55 8.06
N ARG A 243 6.97 -13.01 8.04
CA ARG A 243 7.61 -12.42 9.23
C ARG A 243 6.74 -11.34 9.86
N ARG A 244 6.17 -10.45 9.03
CA ARG A 244 5.30 -9.35 9.50
C ARG A 244 3.98 -9.88 10.09
N LEU A 245 3.34 -10.82 9.40
CA LEU A 245 2.12 -11.49 9.87
C LEU A 245 2.35 -12.19 11.22
N GLU A 246 3.47 -12.90 11.37
CA GLU A 246 3.81 -13.59 12.62
C GLU A 246 4.00 -12.60 13.78
N ALA A 247 4.68 -11.47 13.55
CA ALA A 247 4.85 -10.43 14.56
C ALA A 247 3.50 -9.82 14.99
N ILE A 248 2.63 -9.49 14.03
CA ILE A 248 1.27 -8.99 14.31
C ILE A 248 0.49 -10.01 15.14
N ASN A 249 0.51 -11.28 14.72
CA ASN A 249 -0.20 -12.34 15.41
C ASN A 249 0.27 -12.52 16.85
N GLN A 250 1.59 -12.48 17.10
CA GLN A 250 2.17 -12.61 18.44
C GLN A 250 1.77 -11.43 19.34
N VAL A 251 1.73 -10.21 18.81
CA VAL A 251 1.22 -9.04 19.56
C VAL A 251 -0.24 -9.21 19.92
N LEU A 252 -1.08 -9.64 18.97
CA LEU A 252 -2.52 -9.85 19.23
C LEU A 252 -2.77 -10.95 20.25
N ALA A 253 -2.10 -12.10 20.13
CA ALA A 253 -2.22 -13.21 21.07
C ALA A 253 -1.83 -12.81 22.51
N ARG A 254 -0.97 -11.81 22.67
CA ARG A 254 -0.56 -11.30 23.98
C ARG A 254 -1.58 -10.33 24.60
N ASN A 255 -2.26 -9.54 23.78
CA ASN A 255 -3.04 -8.38 24.23
C ASN A 255 -4.56 -8.57 24.14
N ILE A 256 -5.02 -9.59 23.42
CA ILE A 256 -6.43 -10.00 23.36
C ILE A 256 -6.58 -11.20 24.31
N LYS A 257 -6.73 -10.91 25.60
CA LYS A 257 -7.19 -11.87 26.63
C LYS A 257 -8.58 -11.49 27.07
#